data_AF-A0AAD5J5A7-F1
#
_entry.id   AF-A0AAD5J5A7-F1
#
_cell.length_a   1.000
_cell.length_b   1.000
_cell.length_c   1.000
_cell.angle_alpha   90.00
_cell.angle_beta   90.00
_cell.angle_gamma   90.00
#
_symmetry.space_group_name_H-M   'P 1'
#
loop_
_entity.id
_entity.type
_entity.pdbx_description
1 polymer ?
#
loop_
_entity_poly.entity_id
_entity_poly.type
_entity_poly.pdbx_seq_one_letter_code
_entity_poly.pdbx_strand_id
1 'polypeptide(L)'
;MANLPQSLSMNAPFGGGGGGPTTSNPNAAAAAAAAAGGAGANKDRKMASAEHLVLDLSNPELRENALLELSKKRELFQDLAPLLWNSFGTIAALLQEIVSIYPVLSPPNLTPAQSNRVCNALALLQCVASHPDTRMLFLNAHIPLYLYPFLNTTSKSRFCTS
;
A
#
# COMPACT_ATOMS: atom_id res chain seq x y z
N MET A 1 -26.41 -69.90 -33.46
CA MET A 1 -25.20 -70.05 -34.30
C MET A 1 -24.16 -69.10 -33.72
N ALA A 2 -23.29 -69.63 -32.84
CA ALA A 2 -21.89 -69.99 -33.15
C ALA A 2 -21.05 -68.72 -33.41
N ASN A 3 -19.94 -68.42 -32.72
CA ASN A 3 -18.77 -69.28 -32.54
C ASN A 3 -17.79 -68.68 -31.47
N LEU A 4 -17.19 -69.53 -30.65
CA LEU A 4 -15.98 -69.36 -29.79
C LEU A 4 -14.71 -69.68 -30.65
N PRO A 5 -13.42 -69.70 -30.17
CA PRO A 5 -12.69 -68.95 -29.13
C PRO A 5 -11.16 -68.69 -29.45
N GLN A 6 -10.39 -68.30 -28.42
CA GLN A 6 -8.94 -68.56 -28.13
C GLN A 6 -7.85 -67.86 -28.97
N SER A 7 -6.64 -67.55 -28.50
CA SER A 7 -5.94 -67.34 -27.21
C SER A 7 -4.49 -66.92 -27.57
N LEU A 8 -3.64 -66.67 -26.55
CA LEU A 8 -2.16 -66.54 -26.56
C LEU A 8 -1.64 -65.10 -26.53
N SER A 9 -0.61 -64.72 -25.77
CA SER A 9 0.08 -65.22 -24.57
C SER A 9 1.29 -64.30 -24.36
N MET A 10 1.68 -64.06 -23.10
CA MET A 10 3.05 -63.69 -22.66
C MET A 10 3.53 -62.27 -23.05
N ASN A 11 4.20 -61.47 -22.22
CA ASN A 11 5.18 -61.79 -21.20
C ASN A 11 5.41 -60.53 -20.31
N ALA A 12 5.45 -60.70 -19.00
CA ALA A 12 6.10 -59.75 -18.09
C ALA A 12 7.03 -60.56 -17.17
N PRO A 13 8.26 -60.09 -16.96
CA PRO A 13 8.78 -59.94 -15.60
C PRO A 13 9.49 -58.59 -15.45
N PHE A 14 9.22 -57.81 -14.40
CA PHE A 14 9.91 -57.82 -13.10
C PHE A 14 11.44 -57.76 -13.19
N GLY A 15 12.03 -56.65 -12.71
CA GLY A 15 13.42 -56.64 -12.22
C GLY A 15 14.27 -55.43 -12.59
N GLY A 16 14.33 -54.44 -11.68
CA GLY A 16 15.56 -53.79 -11.17
C GLY A 16 16.64 -53.22 -12.11
N GLY A 17 17.00 -51.95 -11.85
CA GLY A 17 18.41 -51.54 -11.80
C GLY A 17 18.87 -50.44 -12.78
N GLY A 18 19.14 -49.26 -12.22
CA GLY A 18 20.40 -48.51 -12.43
C GLY A 18 20.71 -47.83 -13.78
N GLY A 19 20.68 -46.49 -13.76
CA GLY A 19 21.77 -45.64 -14.27
C GLY A 19 21.83 -45.31 -15.77
N GLY A 20 21.65 -44.03 -16.12
CA GLY A 20 22.09 -43.45 -17.41
C GLY A 20 21.53 -42.04 -17.68
N PRO A 21 22.28 -41.12 -18.33
CA PRO A 21 22.32 -39.70 -17.95
C PRO A 21 21.35 -38.79 -18.72
N THR A 22 20.78 -37.80 -18.03
CA THR A 22 20.01 -36.70 -18.62
C THR A 22 20.96 -35.63 -19.17
N THR A 23 20.85 -35.35 -20.47
CA THR A 23 21.53 -34.26 -21.16
C THR A 23 21.04 -32.91 -20.63
N SER A 24 21.92 -32.16 -19.95
CA SER A 24 21.67 -30.81 -19.47
C SER A 24 21.81 -29.80 -20.62
N ASN A 25 20.70 -29.28 -21.12
CA ASN A 25 20.66 -28.10 -22.00
C ASN A 25 20.90 -26.82 -21.16
N PRO A 26 21.97 -26.04 -21.38
CA PRO A 26 22.27 -24.86 -20.55
C PRO A 26 21.40 -23.64 -20.85
N ASN A 27 20.58 -23.65 -21.91
CA ASN A 27 19.79 -22.49 -22.34
C ASN A 27 18.46 -22.28 -21.60
N ALA A 28 18.02 -23.22 -20.75
CA ALA A 28 16.77 -23.06 -20.00
C ALA A 28 16.93 -22.24 -18.70
N ALA A 29 18.14 -22.14 -18.15
CA ALA A 29 18.39 -21.44 -16.88
C ALA A 29 18.46 -19.90 -17.04
N ALA A 30 18.80 -19.39 -18.23
CA ALA A 30 18.96 -17.94 -18.45
C ALA A 30 17.62 -17.19 -18.58
N ALA A 31 16.54 -17.85 -19.00
CA ALA A 31 15.24 -17.21 -19.18
C ALA A 31 14.46 -17.00 -17.87
N ALA A 32 14.74 -17.80 -16.82
CA ALA A 32 14.07 -17.69 -15.52
C ALA A 32 14.61 -16.53 -14.64
N ALA A 33 15.83 -16.05 -14.89
CA ALA A 33 16.45 -14.97 -14.11
C ALA A 33 15.97 -13.56 -14.50
N ALA A 34 15.44 -13.38 -15.72
CA ALA A 34 15.01 -12.07 -16.22
C ALA A 34 13.64 -11.61 -15.68
N ALA A 35 12.81 -12.53 -15.18
CA ALA A 35 11.48 -12.20 -14.65
C ALA A 35 11.50 -11.67 -13.21
N ALA A 36 12.53 -12.00 -12.42
CA ALA A 36 12.67 -11.55 -11.03
C ALA A 36 13.16 -10.09 -10.91
N GLY A 37 13.84 -9.56 -11.92
CA GLY A 37 14.38 -8.18 -11.92
C GLY A 37 13.34 -7.09 -12.18
N GLY A 38 12.17 -7.42 -12.74
CA GLY A 38 11.13 -6.44 -13.09
C GLY A 38 10.26 -6.01 -11.90
N ALA A 39 10.05 -6.89 -10.91
CA ALA A 39 9.20 -6.60 -9.76
C ALA A 39 9.86 -5.62 -8.77
N GLY A 40 11.17 -5.76 -8.54
CA GLY A 40 11.96 -4.82 -7.73
C GLY A 40 11.98 -3.43 -8.34
N ALA A 41 12.39 -3.32 -9.61
CA ALA A 41 12.48 -2.04 -10.32
C ALA A 41 11.16 -1.25 -10.37
N ASN A 42 10.01 -1.95 -10.36
CA ASN A 42 8.70 -1.31 -10.32
C ASN A 42 8.33 -0.83 -8.90
N LYS A 43 8.72 -1.55 -7.84
CA LYS A 43 8.57 -1.08 -6.46
C LYS A 43 9.49 0.11 -6.20
N ASP A 44 10.74 0.07 -6.66
CA ASP A 44 11.72 1.15 -6.52
C ASP A 44 11.25 2.44 -7.21
N ARG A 45 10.77 2.36 -8.46
CA ARG A 45 10.22 3.54 -9.16
C ARG A 45 8.99 4.12 -8.47
N LYS A 46 8.11 3.28 -7.94
CA LYS A 46 6.93 3.78 -7.22
C LYS A 46 7.31 4.39 -5.87
N MET A 47 8.33 3.87 -5.20
CA MET A 47 8.87 4.42 -3.96
C MET A 47 9.54 5.79 -4.19
N ALA A 48 10.35 5.91 -5.25
CA ALA A 48 10.90 7.19 -5.69
C ALA A 48 9.79 8.21 -6.03
N SER A 49 8.69 7.76 -6.63
CA SER A 49 7.51 8.61 -6.85
C SER A 49 6.83 9.02 -5.54
N ALA A 50 6.77 8.16 -4.52
CA ALA A 50 6.20 8.48 -3.22
C ALA A 50 7.07 9.52 -2.47
N GLU A 51 8.38 9.36 -2.47
CA GLU A 51 9.31 10.34 -1.89
C GLU A 51 9.15 11.72 -2.50
N HIS A 52 9.02 11.80 -3.84
CA HIS A 52 8.76 13.07 -4.51
C HIS A 52 7.43 13.69 -4.08
N LEU A 53 6.36 12.90 -3.99
CA LEU A 53 5.07 13.38 -3.48
C LEU A 53 5.15 13.88 -2.04
N VAL A 54 5.98 13.25 -1.21
CA VAL A 54 6.21 13.69 0.18
C VAL A 54 6.96 15.01 0.24
N LEU A 55 7.90 15.25 -0.66
CA LEU A 55 8.53 16.57 -0.82
C LEU A 55 7.50 17.62 -1.26
N ASP A 56 6.62 17.27 -2.20
CA ASP A 56 5.55 18.15 -2.67
C ASP A 56 4.54 18.53 -1.58
N LEU A 57 4.36 17.72 -0.54
CA LEU A 57 3.55 18.09 0.64
C LEU A 57 4.07 19.34 1.36
N SER A 58 5.37 19.61 1.26
CA SER A 58 5.96 20.83 1.84
C SER A 58 5.48 22.09 1.12
N ASN A 59 5.22 22.00 -0.19
CA ASN A 59 4.78 23.11 -1.02
C ASN A 59 3.25 23.27 -0.95
N PRO A 60 2.72 24.40 -0.45
CA PRO A 60 1.27 24.56 -0.25
C PRO A 60 0.44 24.49 -1.54
N GLU A 61 1.03 24.85 -2.70
CA GLU A 61 0.36 24.78 -4.01
C GLU A 61 0.24 23.35 -4.54
N LEU A 62 1.22 22.49 -4.26
CA LEU A 62 1.25 21.10 -4.73
C LEU A 62 0.64 20.13 -3.72
N ARG A 63 0.56 20.54 -2.45
CA ARG A 63 0.12 19.71 -1.33
C ARG A 63 -1.23 19.04 -1.56
N GLU A 64 -2.19 19.74 -2.15
CA GLU A 64 -3.53 19.17 -2.38
C GLU A 64 -3.49 17.98 -3.34
N ASN A 65 -2.77 18.12 -4.45
CA ASN A 65 -2.57 17.03 -5.41
C ASN A 65 -1.75 15.89 -4.79
N ALA A 66 -0.70 16.23 -4.04
CA ALA A 66 0.15 15.25 -3.37
C ALA A 66 -0.63 14.44 -2.32
N LEU A 67 -1.49 15.08 -1.52
CA LEU A 67 -2.37 14.41 -0.55
C LEU A 67 -3.30 13.41 -1.23
N LEU A 68 -3.92 13.81 -2.35
CA LEU A 68 -4.83 12.96 -3.12
C LEU A 68 -4.10 11.74 -3.72
N GLU A 69 -2.90 11.94 -4.26
CA GLU A 69 -2.12 10.85 -4.84
C GLU A 69 -1.56 9.91 -3.78
N LEU A 70 -1.09 10.44 -2.65
CA LEU A 70 -0.63 9.63 -1.52
C LEU A 70 -1.78 8.86 -0.87
N SER A 71 -2.97 9.44 -0.75
CA SER A 71 -4.12 8.74 -0.16
C SER A 71 -4.56 7.53 -0.99
N LYS A 72 -4.45 7.59 -2.33
CA LYS A 72 -4.64 6.43 -3.22
C LYS A 72 -3.53 5.39 -3.08
N LYS A 73 -2.29 5.84 -2.92
CA LYS A 73 -1.10 4.96 -2.85
C LYS A 73 -0.91 4.31 -1.48
N ARG A 74 -1.61 4.75 -0.44
CA ARG A 74 -1.47 4.23 0.94
C ARG A 74 -1.68 2.71 1.06
N GLU A 75 -2.49 2.12 0.18
CA GLU A 75 -2.76 0.67 0.19
C GLU A 75 -1.68 -0.14 -0.53
N LEU A 76 -0.92 0.50 -1.43
CA LEU A 76 0.12 -0.17 -2.21
C LEU A 76 1.44 -0.30 -1.44
N PHE A 77 1.66 0.49 -0.41
CA PHE A 77 2.93 0.59 0.31
C PHE A 77 2.72 0.52 1.82
N GLN A 78 2.98 -0.66 2.40
CA GLN A 78 3.02 -0.78 3.85
C GLN A 78 4.17 0.05 4.45
N ASP A 79 5.29 0.18 3.72
CA ASP A 79 6.45 0.98 4.10
C ASP A 79 6.23 2.50 3.98
N LEU A 80 5.05 2.96 3.54
CA LEU A 80 4.75 4.39 3.40
C LEU A 80 4.62 5.09 4.75
N ALA A 81 4.05 4.43 5.76
CA ALA A 81 3.85 5.02 7.07
C ALA A 81 5.18 5.41 7.76
N PRO A 82 6.19 4.52 7.83
CA PRO A 82 7.53 4.90 8.27
C PRO A 82 8.16 6.01 7.42
N LEU A 83 7.95 6.01 6.10
CA LEU A 83 8.49 7.04 5.21
C LEU A 83 7.90 8.41 5.51
N LEU A 84 6.57 8.51 5.68
CA LEU A 84 5.89 9.75 6.05
C LEU A 84 6.32 10.26 7.43
N TRP A 85 6.58 9.36 8.37
CA TRP A 85 7.01 9.72 9.73
C TRP A 85 8.45 10.23 9.79
N ASN A 86 9.37 9.57 9.08
CA ASN A 86 10.79 9.92 9.06
C ASN A 86 11.11 11.09 8.11
N SER A 87 10.19 11.44 7.22
CA SER A 87 10.35 12.59 6.33
C SER A 87 10.16 13.90 7.11
N PHE A 88 11.05 14.86 6.86
CA PHE A 88 11.04 16.15 7.56
C PHE A 88 9.82 16.99 7.17
N GLY A 89 9.11 17.51 8.16
CA GLY A 89 8.00 18.44 7.95
C GLY A 89 6.70 17.79 7.44
N THR A 90 6.69 16.51 7.09
CA THR A 90 5.50 15.82 6.55
C THR A 90 4.36 15.74 7.57
N ILE A 91 4.64 15.26 8.78
CA ILE A 91 3.64 15.21 9.87
C ILE A 91 3.16 16.63 10.24
N ALA A 92 4.06 17.60 10.24
CA ALA A 92 3.70 19.01 10.49
C ALA A 92 2.79 19.57 9.40
N ALA A 93 3.05 19.25 8.13
CA ALA A 93 2.19 19.64 7.00
C ALA A 93 0.79 19.00 7.11
N LEU A 94 0.71 17.72 7.48
CA LEU A 94 -0.58 17.04 7.71
C LEU A 94 -1.36 17.68 8.87
N LEU A 95 -0.67 18.00 9.98
CA LEU A 95 -1.28 18.71 11.11
C LEU A 95 -1.72 20.13 10.72
N GLN A 96 -0.96 20.82 9.87
CA GLN A 96 -1.32 22.14 9.38
C GLN A 96 -2.65 22.13 8.64
N GLU A 97 -2.92 21.09 7.84
CA GLU A 97 -4.20 20.90 7.16
C GLU A 97 -5.36 20.75 8.15
N ILE A 98 -5.16 19.97 9.21
CA ILE A 98 -6.12 19.78 10.30
C ILE A 98 -6.39 21.10 11.04
N VAL A 99 -5.35 21.83 11.41
CA VAL A 99 -5.49 23.09 12.18
C VAL A 99 -6.09 24.20 11.33
N SER A 100 -5.87 24.17 10.00
CA SER A 100 -6.38 25.20 9.08
C SER A 100 -7.91 25.30 9.04
N ILE A 101 -8.62 24.21 9.37
CA ILE A 101 -10.09 24.20 9.33
C ILE A 101 -10.74 24.52 10.69
N TYR A 102 -9.99 24.52 11.80
CA TYR A 102 -10.51 24.91 13.11
C TYR A 102 -11.27 26.25 13.14
N PRO A 103 -10.79 27.33 12.49
CA PRO A 103 -11.53 28.60 12.49
C PRO A 103 -12.87 28.54 11.76
N VAL A 104 -13.06 27.59 10.83
CA VAL A 104 -14.32 27.39 10.10
C VAL A 104 -15.19 26.27 10.68
N LEU A 105 -14.75 25.65 11.77
CA LEU A 105 -15.52 24.63 12.50
C LEU A 105 -16.58 25.28 13.42
N SER A 106 -16.34 26.50 13.90
CA SER A 106 -17.28 27.28 14.72
C SER A 106 -17.12 28.78 14.45
N PRO A 107 -18.01 29.41 13.67
CA PRO A 107 -19.25 28.88 13.08
C PRO A 107 -19.00 27.90 11.91
N PRO A 108 -19.88 26.91 11.67
CA PRO A 108 -19.68 25.86 10.67
C PRO A 108 -19.80 26.43 9.25
N ASN A 109 -18.68 26.77 8.63
CA ASN A 109 -18.59 27.27 7.26
C ASN A 109 -17.58 26.43 6.45
N LEU A 110 -17.76 25.12 6.52
CA LEU A 110 -16.86 24.15 5.91
C LEU A 110 -17.34 23.81 4.49
N THR A 111 -16.52 24.15 3.51
CA THR A 111 -16.81 23.82 2.11
C THR A 111 -16.49 22.34 1.83
N PRO A 112 -17.16 21.71 0.85
CA PRO A 112 -16.85 20.33 0.45
C PRO A 112 -15.39 20.14 0.04
N ALA A 113 -14.77 21.15 -0.60
CA ALA A 113 -13.36 21.12 -0.99
C ALA A 113 -12.42 21.03 0.23
N GLN A 114 -12.65 21.86 1.26
CA GLN A 114 -11.87 21.83 2.51
C GLN A 114 -12.07 20.49 3.27
N SER A 115 -13.30 19.97 3.28
CA SER A 115 -13.61 18.66 3.88
C SER A 115 -12.84 17.53 3.19
N ASN A 116 -12.86 17.48 1.86
CA ASN A 116 -12.15 16.44 1.10
C ASN A 116 -10.64 16.52 1.34
N ARG A 117 -10.08 17.73 1.37
CA ARG A 117 -8.66 17.96 1.62
C ARG A 117 -8.24 17.48 3.01
N VAL A 118 -8.97 17.85 4.06
CA VAL A 118 -8.66 17.38 5.42
C VAL A 118 -8.89 15.88 5.58
N CYS A 119 -9.90 15.32 4.89
CA CYS A 119 -10.15 13.88 4.87
C CYS A 119 -8.97 13.09 4.26
N ASN A 120 -8.39 13.58 3.16
CA ASN A 120 -7.18 12.99 2.58
C ASN A 120 -5.99 13.03 3.55
N ALA A 121 -5.81 14.13 4.30
CA ALA A 121 -4.77 14.22 5.31
C ALA A 121 -5.02 13.25 6.49
N LEU A 122 -6.27 13.15 6.96
CA LEU A 122 -6.68 12.20 7.99
C LEU A 122 -6.48 10.75 7.56
N ALA A 123 -6.75 10.44 6.30
CA ALA A 123 -6.54 9.12 5.70
C ALA A 123 -5.06 8.69 5.75
N LEU A 124 -4.13 9.63 5.59
CA LEU A 124 -2.69 9.39 5.73
C LEU A 124 -2.28 9.25 7.20
N LEU A 125 -2.81 10.09 8.09
CA LEU A 125 -2.55 9.96 9.53
C LEU A 125 -3.07 8.63 10.10
N GLN A 126 -4.21 8.15 9.60
CA GLN A 126 -4.73 6.83 9.93
C GLN A 126 -3.78 5.71 9.46
N CYS A 127 -3.16 5.86 8.29
CA CYS A 127 -2.16 4.91 7.80
C CYS A 127 -0.92 4.89 8.70
N VAL A 128 -0.45 6.06 9.15
CA VAL A 128 0.66 6.16 10.12
C VAL A 128 0.28 5.56 11.48
N ALA A 129 -0.97 5.74 11.92
CA ALA A 129 -1.46 5.20 13.18
C ALA A 129 -1.73 3.68 13.14
N SER A 130 -2.01 3.10 11.96
CA SER A 130 -2.27 1.67 11.81
C SER A 130 -0.99 0.84 11.71
N HIS A 131 0.14 1.45 11.33
CA HIS A 131 1.41 0.75 11.17
C HIS A 131 2.07 0.47 12.54
N PRO A 132 2.52 -0.78 12.83
CA PRO A 132 3.01 -1.17 14.15
C PRO A 132 4.22 -0.32 14.62
N ASP A 133 5.13 0.02 13.71
CA ASP A 133 6.36 0.75 14.04
C ASP A 133 6.13 2.23 14.35
N THR A 134 5.19 2.89 13.66
CA THR A 134 4.92 4.33 13.84
C THR A 134 3.77 4.60 14.80
N ARG A 135 2.90 3.62 15.06
CA ARG A 135 1.75 3.78 15.97
C ARG A 135 2.16 4.24 17.37
N MET A 136 3.23 3.66 17.94
CA MET A 136 3.67 4.05 19.29
C MET A 136 4.22 5.49 19.30
N LEU A 137 4.97 5.87 18.25
CA LEU A 137 5.48 7.23 18.07
C LEU A 137 4.34 8.24 17.90
N PHE A 138 3.32 7.87 17.13
CA PHE A 138 2.11 8.67 16.92
C PHE A 138 1.35 8.95 18.23
N LEU A 139 1.22 7.93 19.09
CA LEU A 139 0.61 8.06 20.41
C LEU A 139 1.46 8.93 21.35
N ASN A 140 2.78 8.70 21.39
CA ASN A 140 3.71 9.47 22.22
C ASN A 140 3.81 10.94 21.81
N ALA A 141 3.63 11.25 20.52
CA ALA A 141 3.61 12.61 20.00
C ALA A 141 2.31 13.36 20.31
N HIS A 142 1.35 12.72 21.00
CA HIS A 142 0.04 13.29 21.33
C HIS A 142 -0.74 13.84 20.10
N ILE A 143 -0.44 13.33 18.91
CA ILE A 143 -1.12 13.70 17.66
C ILE A 143 -2.64 13.47 17.74
N PRO A 144 -3.16 12.39 18.38
CA PRO A 144 -4.60 12.21 18.56
C PRO A 144 -5.30 13.42 19.20
N LEU A 145 -4.63 14.22 20.04
CA LEU A 145 -5.21 15.40 20.68
C LEU A 145 -5.70 16.45 19.67
N TYR A 146 -5.02 16.59 18.53
CA TYR A 146 -5.43 17.49 17.45
C TYR A 146 -6.71 17.01 16.73
N LEU A 147 -7.13 15.77 16.94
CA LEU A 147 -8.38 15.25 16.37
C LEU A 147 -9.58 15.49 17.29
N TYR A 148 -9.38 15.83 18.56
CA TYR A 148 -10.47 16.03 19.52
C TYR A 148 -11.49 17.10 19.11
N PRO A 149 -11.11 18.27 18.57
CA PRO A 149 -12.08 19.25 18.11
C PRO A 149 -13.03 18.72 17.01
N PHE A 150 -12.53 17.82 16.15
CA PHE A 150 -13.36 17.14 15.15
C PHE A 150 -14.27 16.07 15.76
N LEU A 151 -13.87 15.43 16.85
CA LEU A 151 -14.67 14.43 17.55
C LEU A 151 -15.73 15.07 18.47
N ASN A 152 -15.44 16.27 19.00
CA ASN A 152 -16.29 16.98 19.94
C ASN A 152 -17.31 17.90 19.26
N THR A 153 -17.17 18.17 17.95
CA THR A 153 -18.25 18.82 17.18
C THR A 153 -19.38 17.83 16.94
N THR A 154 -20.48 17.96 17.69
CA THR A 154 -21.73 17.19 17.49
C THR A 154 -22.51 17.70 16.27
N SER A 155 -21.82 18.02 15.18
CA SER A 155 -22.44 18.33 13.91
C SER A 155 -22.99 17.03 13.33
N LYS A 156 -24.32 16.84 13.40
CA LYS A 156 -25.07 15.77 12.69
C LYS A 156 -24.85 15.76 11.17
N SER A 157 -24.06 16.67 10.62
CA SER A 157 -23.69 16.68 9.20
C SER A 157 -22.57 15.68 8.96
N ARG A 158 -22.92 14.57 8.31
CA ARG A 158 -22.07 13.48 7.83
C ARG A 158 -20.73 13.99 7.26
N PHE A 159 -19.69 14.06 8.08
CA PHE A 159 -18.32 14.31 7.62
C PHE A 159 -17.64 13.04 7.08
N CYS A 160 -18.23 11.87 7.34
CA CYS A 160 -17.76 10.57 6.86
C CYS A 160 -18.94 9.67 6.45
N THR A 161 -19.60 9.96 5.32
CA THR A 161 -20.22 8.91 4.51
C THR A 161 -20.21 9.35 3.05
N SER A 162 -19.16 8.94 2.33
CA SER A 162 -19.24 8.38 0.98
C SER A 162 -17.85 7.94 0.54
#